data_AF-A0A959CNW4-F1
#
_entry.id   AF-A0A959CNW4-F1
#
_cell.length_a   1.000
_cell.length_b   1.000
_cell.length_c   1.000
_cell.angle_alpha   90.00
_cell.angle_beta   90.00
_cell.angle_gamma   90.00
#
_symmetry.space_group_name_H-M   'P 1'
#
loop_
_entity.id
_entity.type
_entity.pdbx_description
1 polymer ?
#
loop_
_entity_poly.entity_id
_entity_poly.type
_entity_poly.pdbx_seq_one_letter_code
_entity_poly.pdbx_strand_id
1 'polypeptide(L)'
;MKTNNLIYLTQLLLLSFPALLAGQSQALIFAVGEYRHLEQEPSTAIADAAALGAVLSARFGFYVEVVENPARADIEEKLEEYRLRQERDLSLSRGQLLLYFIGRGAEENGAGCFLPADADLNQLAATALPWHHLLAEIASIECSHILVV
;
A
#
# COMPACT_ATOMS: atom_id res chain seq x y z
N MET A 1 -51.62 -29.76 17.28
CA MET A 1 -50.28 -29.44 17.83
C MET A 1 -49.25 -29.54 16.70
N LYS A 2 -49.04 -28.47 15.94
CA LYS A 2 -47.97 -28.33 14.94
C LYS A 2 -47.62 -26.84 14.87
N THR A 3 -46.58 -26.47 15.59
CA THR A 3 -46.08 -25.09 15.68
C THR A 3 -44.70 -25.04 15.03
N ASN A 4 -44.52 -24.05 14.18
CA ASN A 4 -43.28 -23.30 13.97
C ASN A 4 -42.06 -24.06 13.45
N ASN A 5 -41.90 -24.11 12.12
CA ASN A 5 -40.61 -24.42 11.49
C ASN A 5 -40.23 -23.45 10.35
N LEU A 6 -40.84 -22.26 10.33
CA LEU A 6 -40.62 -21.26 9.26
C LEU A 6 -39.84 -20.02 9.71
N ILE A 7 -39.51 -19.89 11.01
CA ILE A 7 -38.85 -18.70 11.57
C ILE A 7 -37.31 -18.83 11.57
N TYR A 8 -36.76 -20.04 11.45
CA TYR A 8 -35.30 -20.25 11.54
C TYR A 8 -34.53 -20.00 10.23
N LEU A 9 -35.19 -20.00 9.07
CA LEU A 9 -34.49 -19.78 7.79
C LEU A 9 -34.13 -18.31 7.54
N THR A 10 -34.86 -17.35 8.09
CA THR A 10 -34.57 -15.91 7.94
C THR A 10 -33.47 -15.41 8.90
N GLN A 11 -33.23 -16.10 10.02
CA GLN A 11 -32.15 -15.73 10.95
C GLN A 11 -30.77 -16.22 10.50
N LEU A 12 -30.70 -17.29 9.71
CA LEU A 12 -29.42 -17.83 9.24
C LEU A 12 -28.75 -16.97 8.15
N LEU A 13 -29.51 -16.08 7.49
CA LEU A 13 -28.99 -15.21 6.43
C LEU A 13 -28.27 -13.96 6.98
N LEU A 14 -28.39 -13.66 8.28
CA LEU A 14 -27.79 -12.46 8.90
C LEU A 14 -26.35 -12.68 9.40
N LEU A 15 -25.90 -13.93 9.53
CA LEU A 15 -24.56 -14.25 10.04
C LEU A 15 -23.46 -14.16 8.97
N SER A 16 -23.83 -14.11 7.69
CA SER A 16 -22.91 -13.95 6.54
C SER A 16 -22.86 -12.51 6.00
N PHE A 17 -23.66 -11.58 6.55
CA PHE A 17 -23.66 -10.17 6.16
C PHE A 17 -22.38 -9.37 6.49
N PRO A 18 -21.63 -9.60 7.61
CA PRO A 18 -20.47 -8.77 7.90
C PRO A 18 -19.33 -8.98 6.90
N ALA A 19 -19.23 -10.18 6.31
CA ALA A 19 -18.25 -10.46 5.27
C ALA A 19 -18.56 -9.76 3.93
N LEU A 20 -19.84 -9.43 3.67
CA LEU A 20 -20.25 -8.71 2.46
C LEU A 20 -20.07 -7.18 2.57
N LEU A 21 -19.86 -6.67 3.79
CA LEU A 21 -19.62 -5.26 4.09
C LEU A 21 -18.15 -4.93 4.38
N ALA A 22 -17.29 -5.93 4.52
CA ALA A 22 -15.85 -5.75 4.69
C ALA A 22 -15.24 -5.32 3.35
N GLY A 23 -14.69 -4.10 3.28
CA GLY A 23 -13.96 -3.66 2.10
C GLY A 23 -12.69 -4.50 1.87
N GLN A 24 -12.19 -4.48 0.64
CA GLN A 24 -11.02 -5.28 0.24
C GLN A 24 -9.72 -4.62 0.73
N SER A 25 -8.93 -5.35 1.53
CA SER A 25 -7.61 -4.88 1.97
C SER A 25 -6.57 -4.96 0.84
N GLN A 26 -5.88 -3.85 0.61
CA GLN A 26 -4.83 -3.69 -0.39
C GLN A 26 -3.49 -3.44 0.31
N ALA A 27 -2.41 -4.00 -0.22
CA ALA A 27 -1.05 -3.64 0.16
C ALA A 27 -0.29 -3.23 -1.09
N LEU A 28 0.37 -2.08 -1.03
CA LEU A 28 1.26 -1.59 -2.06
C LEU A 28 2.65 -1.42 -1.44
N ILE A 29 3.61 -2.19 -1.94
CA ILE A 29 4.96 -2.27 -1.40
C ILE A 29 5.92 -1.70 -2.43
N PHE A 30 6.60 -0.62 -2.10
CA PHE A 30 7.69 -0.06 -2.91
C PHE A 30 9.01 -0.58 -2.37
N ALA A 31 9.81 -1.24 -3.23
CA ALA A 31 11.06 -1.85 -2.83
C ALA A 31 12.19 -1.43 -3.75
N VAL A 32 13.20 -0.74 -3.22
CA VAL A 32 14.36 -0.28 -3.98
C VAL A 32 15.60 -1.06 -3.56
N GLY A 33 15.99 -2.00 -4.41
CA GLY A 33 17.21 -2.79 -4.28
C GLY A 33 18.38 -2.23 -5.09
N GLU A 34 18.10 -1.56 -6.21
CA GLU A 34 19.10 -1.07 -7.16
C GLU A 34 18.91 0.43 -7.42
N TYR A 35 20.00 1.20 -7.35
CA TYR A 35 19.97 2.66 -7.54
C TYR A 35 20.78 3.07 -8.78
N ARG A 36 20.27 3.99 -9.59
CA ARG A 36 20.93 4.41 -10.83
C ARG A 36 22.19 5.27 -10.58
N HIS A 37 22.16 6.11 -9.56
CA HIS A 37 23.21 7.12 -9.31
C HIS A 37 23.97 6.92 -7.99
N LEU A 38 23.63 5.90 -7.21
CA LEU A 38 24.28 5.61 -5.93
C LEU A 38 25.20 4.39 -6.10
N GLU A 39 26.22 4.31 -5.25
CA GLU A 39 27.03 3.10 -5.14
C GLU A 39 26.13 1.91 -4.77
N GLN A 40 26.30 0.81 -5.50
CA GLN A 40 25.51 -0.40 -5.26
C GLN A 40 26.03 -1.10 -4.02
N GLU A 41 25.12 -1.41 -3.11
CA GLU A 41 25.35 -2.24 -1.94
C GLU A 41 24.46 -3.48 -2.03
N PRO A 42 24.87 -4.63 -1.47
CA PRO A 42 24.00 -5.79 -1.36
C PRO A 42 22.70 -5.42 -0.64
N SER A 43 21.57 -5.57 -1.33
CA SER A 43 20.24 -5.27 -0.79
C SER A 43 19.35 -6.50 -0.83
N THR A 44 18.57 -6.69 0.23
CA THR A 44 17.51 -7.72 0.30
C THR A 44 16.12 -7.14 0.05
N ALA A 45 16.01 -5.85 -0.29
CA ALA A 45 14.74 -5.12 -0.32
C ALA A 45 13.65 -5.82 -1.16
N ILE A 46 13.99 -6.30 -2.36
CA ILE A 46 13.05 -6.98 -3.24
C ILE A 46 12.63 -8.35 -2.67
N ALA A 47 13.60 -9.12 -2.14
CA ALA A 47 13.32 -10.41 -1.53
C ALA A 47 12.45 -10.27 -0.26
N ASP A 48 12.72 -9.24 0.55
CA ASP A 48 11.95 -8.92 1.75
C ASP A 48 10.53 -8.46 1.39
N ALA A 49 10.38 -7.64 0.35
CA ALA A 49 9.08 -7.23 -0.17
C ALA A 49 8.24 -8.42 -0.66
N ALA A 50 8.86 -9.34 -1.41
CA ALA A 50 8.20 -10.56 -1.87
C ALA A 50 7.79 -11.47 -0.71
N ALA A 51 8.66 -11.64 0.29
CA ALA A 51 8.37 -12.44 1.48
C ALA A 51 7.24 -11.84 2.32
N LEU A 52 7.27 -10.51 2.54
CA LEU A 52 6.22 -9.78 3.23
C LEU A 52 4.89 -9.89 2.47
N GLY A 53 4.91 -9.68 1.15
CA GLY A 53 3.73 -9.80 0.31
C GLY A 53 3.10 -11.19 0.36
N ALA A 54 3.92 -12.24 0.34
CA ALA A 54 3.44 -13.62 0.50
C ALA A 54 2.73 -13.84 1.85
N VAL A 55 3.27 -13.27 2.95
CA VAL A 55 2.66 -13.36 4.27
C VAL A 55 1.34 -12.57 4.33
N LEU A 56 1.33 -11.33 3.82
CA LEU A 56 0.15 -10.46 3.79
C LEU A 56 -1.00 -11.11 2.99
N SER A 57 -0.68 -11.69 1.84
CA SER A 57 -1.67 -12.40 1.03
C SER A 57 -2.14 -13.68 1.70
N ALA A 58 -1.24 -14.58 2.08
CA ALA A 58 -1.60 -15.91 2.56
C ALA A 58 -2.26 -15.92 3.95
N ARG A 59 -1.86 -15.00 4.85
CA ARG A 59 -2.35 -15.00 6.24
C ARG A 59 -3.41 -13.95 6.52
N PHE A 60 -3.40 -12.84 5.78
CA PHE A 60 -4.26 -11.69 6.06
C PHE A 60 -5.20 -11.36 4.91
N GLY A 61 -5.10 -12.06 3.77
CA GLY A 61 -6.02 -11.90 2.64
C GLY A 61 -5.86 -10.58 1.89
N PHE A 62 -4.72 -9.91 2.03
CA PHE A 62 -4.44 -8.69 1.28
C PHE A 62 -4.27 -9.01 -0.22
N TYR A 63 -4.80 -8.14 -1.06
CA TYR A 63 -4.34 -8.02 -2.44
C TYR A 63 -3.04 -7.23 -2.42
N VAL A 64 -1.93 -7.87 -2.80
CA VAL A 64 -0.59 -7.27 -2.70
C VAL A 64 -0.05 -6.94 -4.08
N GLU A 65 0.41 -5.70 -4.23
CA GLU A 65 1.21 -5.24 -5.36
C GLU A 65 2.60 -4.85 -4.86
N VAL A 66 3.64 -5.37 -5.52
CA VAL A 66 5.04 -5.01 -5.25
C VAL A 66 5.56 -4.24 -6.45
N VAL A 67 6.09 -3.04 -6.20
CA VAL A 67 6.73 -2.20 -7.21
C VAL A 67 8.22 -2.19 -6.92
N GLU A 68 8.99 -2.86 -7.78
CA GLU A 68 10.42 -3.05 -7.64
C GLU A 68 11.19 -1.94 -8.36
N ASN A 69 12.22 -1.41 -7.68
CA ASN A 69 13.10 -0.34 -8.15
C ASN A 69 12.37 0.83 -8.84
N PRO A 70 11.28 1.37 -8.24
CA PRO A 70 10.55 2.47 -8.84
C PRO A 70 11.42 3.73 -8.94
N ALA A 71 11.34 4.42 -10.08
CA ALA A 71 11.73 5.82 -10.16
C ALA A 71 10.73 6.69 -9.38
N ARG A 72 11.09 7.95 -9.12
CA ARG A 72 10.21 8.91 -8.47
C ARG A 72 8.82 8.99 -9.14
N ALA A 73 8.81 9.11 -10.46
CA ALA A 73 7.59 9.22 -11.25
C ALA A 73 6.70 7.96 -11.14
N ASP A 74 7.30 6.77 -11.03
CA ASP A 74 6.56 5.51 -10.91
C ASP A 74 5.79 5.46 -9.57
N ILE A 75 6.37 6.00 -8.50
CA ILE A 75 5.72 6.08 -7.18
C ILE A 75 4.52 7.04 -7.25
N GLU A 76 4.73 8.25 -7.78
CA GLU A 76 3.70 9.27 -7.92
C GLU A 76 2.53 8.76 -8.80
N GLU A 77 2.83 8.13 -9.95
CA GLU A 77 1.83 7.53 -10.84
C GLU A 77 1.06 6.40 -10.14
N LYS A 78 1.75 5.55 -9.38
CA LYS A 78 1.10 4.43 -8.68
C LYS A 78 0.18 4.91 -7.55
N LEU A 79 0.57 5.96 -6.82
CA LEU A 79 -0.29 6.56 -5.80
C LEU A 79 -1.54 7.19 -6.43
N GLU A 80 -1.37 7.88 -7.56
CA GLU A 80 -2.50 8.43 -8.32
C GLU A 80 -3.43 7.33 -8.86
N GLU A 81 -2.88 6.21 -9.35
CA GLU A 81 -3.66 5.04 -9.74
C GLU A 81 -4.51 4.53 -8.57
N TYR A 82 -3.92 4.41 -7.39
CA TYR A 82 -4.62 3.95 -6.18
C TYR A 82 -5.69 4.93 -5.72
N ARG A 83 -5.43 6.24 -5.79
CA ARG A 83 -6.42 7.30 -5.51
C ARG A 83 -7.64 7.13 -6.42
N LEU A 84 -7.41 7.08 -7.74
CA LEU A 84 -8.47 6.94 -8.74
C LEU A 84 -9.21 5.60 -8.66
N ARG A 85 -8.55 4.53 -8.25
CA ARG A 85 -9.19 3.21 -8.04
C ARG A 85 -10.12 3.25 -6.83
N GLN A 86 -9.70 3.86 -5.73
CA GLN A 86 -10.50 3.92 -4.50
C GLN A 86 -11.73 4.81 -4.64
N GLU A 87 -11.62 5.91 -5.39
CA GLU A 87 -12.77 6.76 -5.73
C GLU A 87 -13.83 6.03 -6.57
N ARG A 88 -13.39 5.09 -7.43
CA ARG A 88 -14.28 4.38 -8.35
C ARG A 88 -14.86 3.08 -7.78
N ASP A 89 -14.18 2.47 -6.82
CA ASP A 89 -14.56 1.18 -6.23
C ASP A 89 -14.85 1.30 -4.73
N LEU A 90 -16.14 1.24 -4.38
CA LEU A 90 -16.62 1.27 -2.99
C LEU A 90 -16.07 0.14 -2.11
N SER A 91 -15.70 -1.00 -2.70
CA SER A 91 -15.06 -2.09 -1.96
C SER A 91 -13.66 -1.68 -1.49
N LEU A 92 -12.92 -0.95 -2.33
CA LEU A 92 -11.58 -0.48 -2.02
C LEU A 92 -11.60 0.69 -1.02
N SER A 93 -12.51 1.66 -1.18
CA SER A 93 -12.60 2.80 -0.24
C SER A 93 -13.10 2.41 1.16
N ARG A 94 -13.90 1.36 1.26
CA ARG A 94 -14.27 0.74 2.56
C ARG A 94 -13.21 -0.20 3.11
N GLY A 95 -12.18 -0.49 2.31
CA GLY A 95 -11.10 -1.39 2.64
C GLY A 95 -10.03 -0.73 3.51
N GLN A 96 -8.88 -1.38 3.56
CA GLN A 96 -7.68 -0.87 4.22
C GLN A 96 -6.56 -0.83 3.20
N LEU A 97 -5.74 0.20 3.24
CA LEU A 97 -4.53 0.31 2.43
C LEU A 97 -3.30 0.25 3.32
N LEU A 98 -2.42 -0.73 3.08
CA LEU A 98 -1.07 -0.75 3.62
C LEU A 98 -0.11 -0.24 2.55
N LEU A 99 0.63 0.81 2.86
CA LEU A 99 1.76 1.29 2.07
C LEU A 99 3.05 0.94 2.81
N TYR A 100 3.96 0.25 2.15
CA TYR A 100 5.23 -0.17 2.75
C TYR A 100 6.40 0.26 1.87
N PHE A 101 7.36 0.96 2.44
CA PHE A 101 8.52 1.47 1.72
C PHE A 101 9.80 0.79 2.21
N ILE A 102 10.47 0.05 1.32
CA ILE A 102 11.74 -0.65 1.58
C ILE A 102 12.81 -0.02 0.72
N GLY A 103 13.80 0.63 1.35
CA GLY A 103 14.86 1.30 0.63
C GLY A 103 15.66 2.23 1.51
N ARG A 104 16.50 3.04 0.87
CA ARG A 104 17.33 4.03 1.55
C ARG A 104 16.51 5.28 1.81
N GLY A 105 16.83 5.91 2.93
CA GLY A 105 16.41 7.28 3.23
C GLY A 105 17.58 8.25 3.13
N ALA A 106 17.25 9.52 2.98
CA ALA A 106 18.16 10.64 3.20
C ALA A 106 17.47 11.69 4.07
N GLU A 107 18.23 12.69 4.50
CA GLU A 107 17.70 13.89 5.12
C GLU A 107 18.04 15.10 4.26
N GLU A 108 17.05 15.92 3.96
CA GLU A 108 17.22 17.18 3.26
C GLU A 108 16.52 18.28 4.04
N ASN A 109 17.26 19.32 4.44
CA ASN A 109 16.74 20.47 5.20
C ASN A 109 15.97 20.10 6.49
N GLY A 110 16.40 19.05 7.20
CA GLY A 110 15.73 18.59 8.43
C GLY A 110 14.48 17.74 8.18
N ALA A 111 14.16 17.42 6.93
CA ALA A 111 13.08 16.52 6.56
C ALA A 111 13.63 15.18 6.06
N GLY A 112 13.06 14.08 6.56
CA GLY A 112 13.35 12.74 6.04
C GLY A 112 12.75 12.56 4.64
N CYS A 113 13.52 11.92 3.76
CA CYS A 113 13.13 11.62 2.40
C CYS A 113 13.31 10.13 2.12
N PHE A 114 12.39 9.54 1.37
CA PHE A 114 12.57 8.24 0.73
C PHE A 114 13.36 8.43 -0.58
N LEU A 115 14.27 7.51 -0.89
CA LEU A 115 15.06 7.54 -2.11
C LEU A 115 14.51 6.52 -3.14
N PRO A 116 13.94 6.99 -4.26
CA PRO A 116 13.61 6.13 -5.39
C PRO A 116 14.86 5.58 -6.09
N ALA A 117 14.68 4.65 -7.03
CA ALA A 117 15.79 4.04 -7.77
C ALA A 117 16.58 5.06 -8.61
N ASP A 118 15.97 6.15 -9.06
CA ASP A 118 16.61 7.24 -9.78
C ASP A 118 17.06 8.42 -8.89
N ALA A 119 17.09 8.23 -7.57
CA ALA A 119 17.63 9.22 -6.65
C ALA A 119 19.08 9.60 -7.01
N ASP A 120 19.41 10.89 -6.90
CA ASP A 120 20.75 11.44 -7.05
C ASP A 120 21.06 12.32 -5.83
N LEU A 121 22.10 11.97 -5.08
CA LEU A 121 22.48 12.68 -3.85
C LEU A 121 22.93 14.13 -4.12
N ASN A 122 23.32 14.47 -5.35
CA ASN A 122 23.65 15.84 -5.74
C ASN A 122 22.41 16.66 -6.13
N GLN A 123 21.27 16.01 -6.33
CA GLN A 123 20.00 16.59 -6.78
C GLN A 123 18.83 16.08 -5.93
N LEU A 124 19.03 15.97 -4.60
CA LEU A 124 18.06 15.39 -3.68
C LEU A 124 16.69 16.07 -3.77
N ALA A 125 16.63 17.40 -3.74
CA ALA A 125 15.37 18.15 -3.89
C ALA A 125 14.54 17.76 -5.13
N ALA A 126 15.21 17.35 -6.21
CA ALA A 126 14.56 16.98 -7.47
C ALA A 126 14.23 15.48 -7.55
N THR A 127 15.02 14.62 -6.92
CA THR A 127 14.97 13.16 -7.16
C THR A 127 14.51 12.34 -5.95
N ALA A 128 14.64 12.87 -4.74
CA ALA A 128 14.10 12.24 -3.53
C ALA A 128 12.62 12.58 -3.33
N LEU A 129 11.95 11.78 -2.50
CA LEU A 129 10.57 12.00 -2.07
C LEU A 129 10.53 12.37 -0.58
N PRO A 130 10.36 13.65 -0.22
CA PRO A 130 10.19 14.07 1.16
C PRO A 130 8.94 13.45 1.79
N TRP A 131 9.05 12.95 3.02
CA TRP A 131 7.93 12.27 3.69
C TRP A 131 6.69 13.14 3.83
N HIS A 132 6.85 14.43 4.07
CA HIS A 132 5.71 15.34 4.19
C HIS A 132 4.91 15.46 2.88
N HIS A 133 5.59 15.40 1.72
CA HIS A 133 4.93 15.45 0.42
C HIS A 133 4.20 14.12 0.17
N LEU A 134 4.91 13.02 0.38
CA LEU A 134 4.38 11.67 0.19
C LEU A 134 3.18 11.39 1.11
N LEU A 135 3.22 11.81 2.38
CA LEU A 135 2.09 11.68 3.29
C LEU A 135 0.90 12.57 2.89
N ALA A 136 1.14 13.75 2.31
CA ALA A 136 0.06 14.60 1.81
C ALA A 136 -0.65 13.98 0.60
N GLU A 137 0.11 13.38 -0.33
CA GLU A 137 -0.44 12.61 -1.45
C GLU A 137 -1.23 11.40 -0.95
N ILE A 138 -0.65 10.61 -0.05
CA ILE A 138 -1.30 9.43 0.54
C ILE A 138 -2.59 9.81 1.27
N ALA A 139 -2.61 10.93 2.00
CA ALA A 139 -3.79 11.39 2.73
C ALA A 139 -4.95 11.80 1.81
N SER A 140 -4.70 12.02 0.51
CA SER A 140 -5.75 12.31 -0.48
C SER A 140 -6.48 11.07 -0.98
N ILE A 141 -5.98 9.88 -0.64
CA ILE A 141 -6.56 8.60 -1.07
C ILE A 141 -7.80 8.27 -0.21
N GLU A 142 -8.95 8.08 -0.85
CA GLU A 142 -10.21 7.74 -0.17
C GLU A 142 -10.23 6.30 0.34
N CYS A 143 -9.62 6.06 1.51
CA CYS A 143 -9.64 4.76 2.20
C CYS A 143 -10.16 4.90 3.64
N SER A 144 -10.82 3.87 4.16
CA SER A 144 -11.28 3.87 5.56
C SER A 144 -10.11 3.85 6.54
N HIS A 145 -9.05 3.12 6.21
CA HIS A 145 -7.83 3.06 7.02
C HIS A 145 -6.60 2.97 6.11
N ILE A 146 -5.62 3.83 6.37
CA ILE A 146 -4.31 3.77 5.71
C ILE A 146 -3.24 3.57 6.79
N LEU A 147 -2.38 2.56 6.61
CA LEU A 147 -1.17 2.36 7.38
C LEU A 147 0.04 2.57 6.46
N VAL A 148 0.98 3.42 6.88
CA VAL A 148 2.24 3.68 6.17
C VAL A 148 3.39 3.18 7.04
N VAL A 149 4.29 2.40 6.45
CA VAL A 149 5.46 1.79 7.12
C VAL A 149 6.73 2.03 6.32
#